data_AF-A0A0M3K0Z9-F1
#
_entry.id   AF-A0A0M3K0Z9-F1
#
_cell.length_a   1.000
_cell.length_b   1.000
_cell.length_c   1.000
_cell.angle_alpha   90.00
_cell.angle_beta   90.00
_cell.angle_gamma   90.00
#
_symmetry.space_group_name_H-M   'P 1'
#
loop_
_entity.id
_entity.type
_entity.pdbx_description
1 polymer ?
#
loop_
_entity_poly.entity_id
_entity_poly.type
_entity_poly.pdbx_seq_one_letter_code
_entity_poly.pdbx_strand_id
1 'polypeptide(L)'
;MGKKKGADINELKQEVRMDEHTIPMDELVKRYNSNLETGLTSAKAAQVLARDGENALSPPKTTPEWVKFCKNLFGGFALLLWVGAFLCYVAYSVDRLTMEYPTKDNVTYFHCYLPISIFSVNFQLYLGIVLMSVVVITGCFQYYQESKSSKIMDSFKNMVPTVHE
;
A
#
# COMPACT_ATOMS: atom_id res chain seq x y z
N MET A 1 -4.93 28.56 -1.97
CA MET A 1 -3.60 27.92 -2.02
C MET A 1 -3.75 26.53 -2.63
N GLY A 2 -3.46 26.41 -3.93
CA GLY A 2 -3.64 25.17 -4.68
C GLY A 2 -2.60 24.12 -4.32
N LYS A 3 -3.05 22.88 -4.12
CA LYS A 3 -2.19 21.70 -3.91
C LYS A 3 -1.35 21.43 -5.16
N LYS A 4 -0.07 21.82 -5.16
CA LYS A 4 0.96 21.24 -6.03
C LYS A 4 1.29 19.83 -5.52
N LYS A 5 0.45 18.84 -5.83
CA LYS A 5 0.69 17.42 -5.52
C LYS A 5 1.09 16.68 -6.80
N GLY A 6 2.34 16.83 -7.24
CA GLY A 6 2.84 16.03 -8.36
C GLY A 6 4.17 16.47 -8.96
N ALA A 7 4.52 17.76 -8.89
CA ALA A 7 5.75 18.28 -9.49
C ALA A 7 7.03 18.00 -8.67
N ASP A 8 6.89 17.73 -7.37
CA ASP A 8 7.98 17.85 -6.41
C ASP A 8 8.35 16.50 -5.77
N ILE A 9 8.63 15.52 -6.62
CA ILE A 9 9.30 14.26 -6.21
C ILE A 9 10.59 14.05 -6.99
N ASN A 10 10.67 14.58 -8.21
CA ASN A 10 11.92 14.67 -8.96
C ASN A 10 12.81 15.80 -8.45
N GLU A 11 12.23 16.89 -7.97
CA GLU A 11 12.96 18.00 -7.34
C GLU A 11 13.51 17.58 -5.96
N LEU A 12 12.76 16.81 -5.16
CA LEU A 12 13.26 16.11 -3.95
C LEU A 12 14.33 15.03 -4.22
N LYS A 13 14.38 14.48 -5.44
CA LYS A 13 15.41 13.51 -5.88
C LYS A 13 16.58 14.18 -6.59
N GLN A 14 16.61 15.51 -6.66
CA GLN A 14 17.78 16.22 -7.13
C GLN A 14 18.91 15.91 -6.17
N GLU A 15 19.81 15.02 -6.60
CA GLU A 15 20.96 14.61 -5.80
C GLU A 15 21.73 15.86 -5.39
N VAL A 16 21.74 16.14 -4.09
CA VAL A 16 22.60 17.20 -3.54
C VAL A 16 24.02 16.74 -3.78
N ARG A 17 24.71 17.36 -4.74
CA ARG A 17 26.11 17.08 -4.99
C ARG A 17 26.91 17.53 -3.77
N MET A 18 27.59 16.58 -3.14
CA MET A 18 28.47 16.78 -2.00
C MET A 18 29.92 16.84 -2.48
N ASP A 19 30.54 18.01 -2.42
CA ASP A 19 31.91 18.29 -2.84
C ASP A 19 32.89 18.46 -1.66
N GLU A 20 32.38 18.35 -0.42
CA GLU A 20 33.09 18.68 0.82
C GLU A 20 34.37 17.85 1.03
N HIS A 21 34.42 16.65 0.47
CA HIS A 21 35.57 15.76 0.54
C HIS A 21 36.69 16.07 -0.48
N THR A 22 36.45 17.02 -1.40
CA THR A 22 37.39 17.39 -2.47
C THR A 22 38.04 18.76 -2.28
N ILE A 23 37.47 19.60 -1.41
CA ILE A 23 37.96 20.96 -1.13
C ILE A 23 38.97 20.97 0.03
N PRO A 24 39.88 21.96 0.08
CA PRO A 24 40.84 22.05 1.17
C PRO A 24 40.16 22.46 2.49
N MET A 25 40.78 22.06 3.61
CA MET A 25 40.16 22.12 4.93
C MET A 25 39.86 23.55 5.40
N ASP A 26 40.70 24.52 5.04
CA ASP A 26 40.50 25.94 5.32
C ASP A 26 39.25 26.50 4.63
N GLU A 27 38.98 26.09 3.40
CA GLU A 27 37.77 26.46 2.67
C GLU A 27 36.52 25.82 3.29
N LEU A 28 36.61 24.54 3.69
CA LEU A 28 35.52 23.82 4.35
C LEU A 28 35.11 24.48 5.68
N VAL A 29 36.09 24.81 6.52
CA VAL A 29 35.89 25.46 7.82
C VAL A 29 35.24 26.83 7.65
N LYS A 30 35.65 27.58 6.62
CA LYS A 30 35.05 28.86 6.26
C LYS A 30 33.62 28.71 5.76
N ARG A 31 33.33 27.71 4.92
CA ARG A 31 31.99 27.41 4.37
C ARG A 31 30.99 27.06 5.49
N TYR A 32 31.41 26.26 6.47
CA TYR A 32 30.55 25.86 7.59
C TYR A 32 30.62 26.76 8.82
N ASN A 33 31.48 27.79 8.82
CA ASN A 33 31.74 28.68 9.98
C ASN A 33 32.07 27.88 11.26
N SER A 34 32.92 26.87 11.12
CA SER A 34 33.35 25.98 12.21
C SER A 34 34.78 26.31 12.65
N ASN A 35 35.33 25.55 13.60
CA ASN A 35 36.72 25.57 14.00
C ASN A 35 37.25 24.12 14.10
N LEU A 36 38.50 23.88 13.68
CA LEU A 36 39.11 22.55 13.66
C LEU A 36 39.41 22.00 15.06
N GLU A 37 39.74 22.86 16.02
CA GLU A 37 40.14 22.43 17.36
C GLU A 37 38.98 22.45 18.35
N THR A 38 38.12 23.47 18.27
CA THR A 38 37.07 23.73 19.26
C THR A 38 35.66 23.41 18.77
N GLY A 39 35.47 23.14 17.47
CA GLY A 39 34.18 22.86 16.87
C GLY A 39 33.22 24.07 16.87
N LEU A 40 31.91 23.81 16.88
CA LEU A 40 30.88 24.84 16.96
C LEU A 40 30.61 25.26 18.40
N THR A 41 30.28 26.55 18.59
CA THR A 41 29.76 27.04 19.87
C THR A 41 28.36 26.50 20.14
N SER A 42 28.03 26.25 21.40
CA SER A 42 26.70 25.78 21.83
C SER A 42 25.57 26.70 21.35
N ALA A 43 25.77 28.02 21.39
CA ALA A 43 24.81 28.99 20.87
C ALA A 43 24.58 28.86 19.36
N LYS A 44 25.63 28.61 18.57
CA LYS A 44 25.50 28.41 17.12
C LYS A 44 24.84 27.07 16.80
N ALA A 45 25.19 26.01 17.54
CA ALA A 45 24.56 24.70 17.40
C ALA A 45 23.05 24.78 17.66
N ALA A 46 22.61 25.50 18.71
CA ALA A 46 21.20 25.70 19.00
C ALA A 46 20.47 26.48 17.89
N GLN A 47 21.11 27.50 17.29
CA GLN A 47 20.55 28.22 16.14
C GLN A 47 20.38 27.33 14.91
N VAL A 48 21.37 26.47 14.62
CA VAL A 48 21.32 25.53 13.49
C VAL A 48 20.22 24.49 13.73
N LEU A 49 20.11 23.94 14.94
CA LEU A 49 19.06 23.00 15.32
C LEU A 49 17.65 23.61 15.14
N ALA A 50 17.45 24.86 15.56
CA ALA A 50 16.17 25.55 15.37
C ALA A 50 15.84 25.84 13.90
N ARG A 51 16.86 26.00 13.04
CA ARG A 51 16.71 26.27 11.61
C ARG A 51 16.43 25.01 10.81
N ASP A 52 17.25 23.97 11.01
CA ASP A 52 17.29 22.77 10.15
C ASP A 52 16.48 21.59 10.73
N GLY A 53 16.21 21.61 12.03
CA GLY A 53 15.56 20.52 12.75
C GLY A 53 16.55 19.47 13.27
N GLU A 54 16.01 18.47 13.96
CA GLU A 54 16.81 17.36 14.49
C GLU A 54 17.41 16.52 13.36
N ASN A 55 18.61 15.97 13.59
CA ASN A 55 19.24 15.01 12.67
C ASN A 55 18.55 13.64 12.78
N ALA A 56 17.26 13.59 12.42
CA ALA A 56 16.43 12.41 12.45
C ALA A 56 15.70 12.27 11.12
N LEU A 57 15.60 11.02 10.63
CA LEU A 57 14.83 10.73 9.43
C LEU A 57 13.35 10.98 9.69
N SER A 58 12.77 11.98 9.02
CA SER A 58 11.34 12.24 9.10
C SER A 58 10.56 11.03 8.57
N PRO A 59 9.71 10.36 9.40
CA PRO A 59 8.91 9.24 8.93
C PRO A 59 7.99 9.67 7.79
N PRO A 60 7.78 8.83 6.76
CA PRO A 60 6.69 9.07 5.83
C PRO A 60 5.36 9.07 6.60
N LYS A 61 4.42 9.93 6.20
CA LYS A 61 3.11 10.04 6.85
C LYS A 61 2.43 8.66 6.85
N THR A 62 2.11 8.16 8.03
CA THR A 62 1.43 6.87 8.19
C THR A 62 -0.02 7.02 7.74
N THR A 63 -0.45 6.17 6.80
CA THR A 63 -1.87 5.97 6.53
C THR A 63 -2.38 4.83 7.44
N PRO A 64 -3.64 4.88 7.89
CA PRO A 64 -4.19 3.82 8.73
C PRO A 64 -4.14 2.47 8.01
N GLU A 65 -3.91 1.40 8.77
CA GLU A 65 -3.64 0.06 8.22
C GLU A 65 -4.81 -0.49 7.39
N TRP A 66 -6.05 -0.24 7.82
CA TRP A 66 -7.24 -0.64 7.07
C TRP A 66 -7.30 0.04 5.68
N VAL A 67 -6.83 1.29 5.55
CA VAL A 67 -6.75 1.96 4.24
C VAL A 67 -5.66 1.33 3.38
N LYS A 68 -4.52 0.94 3.96
CA LYS A 68 -3.48 0.20 3.21
C LYS A 68 -3.99 -1.14 2.73
N PHE A 69 -4.73 -1.87 3.58
CA PHE A 69 -5.36 -3.13 3.21
C PHE A 69 -6.39 -2.96 2.08
N CYS A 70 -7.30 -1.98 2.19
CA CYS A 70 -8.28 -1.73 1.14
C CYS A 70 -7.64 -1.30 -0.19
N LYS A 71 -6.53 -0.54 -0.16
CA LYS A 71 -5.78 -0.20 -1.37
C LYS A 71 -5.21 -1.43 -2.08
N ASN A 72 -4.76 -2.43 -1.32
CA ASN A 72 -4.31 -3.71 -1.88
C ASN A 72 -5.49 -4.54 -2.41
N LEU A 73 -6.64 -4.54 -1.72
CA LEU A 73 -7.81 -5.34 -2.09
C LEU A 73 -8.57 -4.81 -3.32
N PHE A 74 -8.53 -3.50 -3.56
CA PHE A 74 -9.21 -2.84 -4.70
C PHE A 74 -8.21 -2.25 -5.70
N GLY A 75 -6.97 -2.75 -5.73
CA GLY A 75 -5.92 -2.28 -6.63
C GLY A 75 -5.78 -3.15 -7.89
N GLY A 76 -5.53 -2.51 -9.04
CA GLY A 76 -5.11 -3.18 -10.28
C GLY A 76 -6.10 -4.25 -10.78
N PHE A 77 -5.64 -5.48 -10.92
CA PHE A 77 -6.41 -6.62 -11.45
C PHE A 77 -7.55 -7.06 -10.52
N ALA A 78 -7.45 -6.81 -9.21
CA ALA A 78 -8.48 -7.22 -8.24
C ALA A 78 -9.84 -6.55 -8.51
N LEU A 79 -9.85 -5.32 -9.04
CA LEU A 79 -11.09 -4.64 -9.43
C LEU A 79 -11.87 -5.37 -10.53
N LEU A 80 -11.16 -5.97 -11.50
CA LEU A 80 -11.80 -6.76 -12.56
C LEU A 80 -12.47 -8.01 -11.97
N LEU A 81 -11.83 -8.65 -10.99
CA LEU A 81 -12.39 -9.80 -10.29
C LEU A 81 -13.58 -9.42 -9.39
N TRP A 82 -13.55 -8.26 -8.75
CA TRP A 82 -14.70 -7.73 -7.99
C TRP A 82 -15.92 -7.49 -8.87
N VAL A 83 -15.72 -6.85 -10.04
CA VAL A 83 -16.79 -6.64 -11.01
C VAL A 83 -17.30 -7.99 -11.53
N GLY A 84 -16.41 -8.93 -11.84
CA GLY A 84 -16.78 -10.29 -12.25
C GLY A 84 -17.59 -11.04 -11.20
N ALA A 85 -17.20 -10.96 -9.92
CA ALA A 85 -17.94 -11.55 -8.81
C ALA A 85 -19.34 -10.92 -8.67
N PHE A 86 -19.44 -9.60 -8.74
CA PHE A 86 -20.73 -8.90 -8.71
C PHE A 86 -21.62 -9.30 -9.88
N LEU A 87 -21.07 -9.40 -11.08
CA LEU A 87 -21.80 -9.82 -12.28
C LEU A 87 -22.33 -11.26 -12.15
N CYS A 88 -21.58 -12.17 -11.52
CA CYS A 88 -22.04 -13.53 -11.22
C CYS A 88 -23.23 -13.54 -10.25
N TYR A 89 -23.23 -12.67 -9.22
CA TYR A 89 -24.37 -12.54 -8.31
C TYR A 89 -25.60 -11.92 -8.97
N VAL A 90 -25.42 -10.93 -9.86
CA VAL A 90 -26.53 -10.34 -10.64
C VAL A 90 -27.13 -11.38 -11.59
N ALA A 91 -26.29 -12.13 -12.31
CA ALA A 91 -26.76 -13.22 -13.19
C ALA A 91 -27.56 -14.27 -12.41
N TYR A 92 -27.03 -14.73 -11.27
CA TYR A 92 -27.76 -15.63 -10.37
C TYR A 92 -29.11 -15.04 -9.90
N SER A 93 -29.14 -13.75 -9.59
CA SER A 93 -30.36 -13.06 -9.14
C SER A 93 -31.41 -12.99 -10.23
N VAL A 94 -31.02 -12.65 -11.48
CA VAL A 94 -31.94 -12.60 -12.62
C VAL A 94 -32.49 -13.99 -12.91
N ASP A 95 -31.63 -15.01 -12.97
CA ASP A 95 -32.07 -16.40 -13.20
C ASP A 95 -33.07 -16.86 -12.13
N ARG A 96 -32.85 -16.50 -10.85
CA ARG A 96 -33.77 -16.81 -9.76
C ARG A 96 -35.12 -16.13 -9.88
N LEU A 97 -35.17 -14.93 -10.47
CA LEU A 97 -36.41 -14.18 -10.69
C LEU A 97 -37.17 -14.64 -11.93
N THR A 98 -36.49 -15.23 -12.92
CA THR A 98 -37.11 -15.70 -14.18
C THR A 98 -37.51 -17.19 -14.17
N MET A 99 -37.11 -17.98 -13.16
CA MET A 99 -37.48 -19.40 -13.05
C MET A 99 -38.85 -19.58 -12.39
N GLU A 100 -39.84 -19.96 -13.19
CA GLU A 100 -41.14 -20.49 -12.71
C GLU A 100 -40.91 -21.87 -12.06
N TYR A 101 -41.46 -22.11 -10.87
CA TYR A 101 -41.24 -23.30 -10.04
C TYR A 101 -41.45 -24.62 -10.81
N PRO A 102 -40.52 -25.61 -10.78
CA PRO A 102 -40.94 -27.00 -10.79
C PRO A 102 -41.30 -27.36 -9.34
N THR A 103 -42.56 -27.73 -9.16
CA THR A 103 -43.21 -28.18 -7.92
C THR A 103 -42.39 -29.27 -7.20
N LYS A 104 -42.36 -29.20 -5.84
CA LYS A 104 -41.61 -30.08 -4.94
C LYS A 104 -42.39 -31.36 -4.58
N ASP A 105 -42.84 -32.06 -5.59
CA ASP A 105 -43.70 -33.22 -5.43
C ASP A 105 -43.56 -34.01 -6.72
N ASN A 106 -42.47 -34.73 -6.92
CA ASN A 106 -42.26 -36.06 -6.38
C ASN A 106 -40.89 -36.61 -6.85
N VAL A 107 -40.35 -37.53 -6.06
CA VAL A 107 -39.11 -38.27 -6.27
C VAL A 107 -39.07 -38.89 -7.68
N THR A 108 -38.25 -38.35 -8.59
CA THR A 108 -37.80 -39.07 -9.80
C THR A 108 -36.30 -38.89 -9.94
N TYR A 109 -35.58 -39.79 -9.28
CA TYR A 109 -34.23 -40.12 -9.70
C TYR A 109 -34.33 -40.77 -11.08
N PHE A 110 -33.57 -40.23 -12.03
CA PHE A 110 -33.06 -40.95 -13.21
C PHE A 110 -34.09 -41.26 -14.32
N HIS A 111 -34.15 -40.42 -15.35
CA HIS A 111 -33.48 -40.68 -16.64
C HIS A 111 -33.84 -39.60 -17.69
N CYS A 112 -32.80 -38.96 -18.24
CA CYS A 112 -32.78 -38.46 -19.61
C CYS A 112 -33.67 -37.26 -20.00
N TYR A 113 -33.49 -36.13 -19.32
CA TYR A 113 -33.29 -34.81 -19.93
C TYR A 113 -32.80 -33.96 -18.75
N LEU A 114 -31.48 -33.79 -18.64
CA LEU A 114 -30.84 -33.11 -17.53
C LEU A 114 -31.47 -31.71 -17.39
N PRO A 115 -31.96 -31.26 -16.22
CA PRO A 115 -32.41 -29.88 -16.09
C PRO A 115 -31.16 -28.98 -16.11
N ILE A 116 -30.69 -28.66 -17.32
CA ILE A 116 -29.53 -27.80 -17.60
C ILE A 116 -29.66 -26.47 -16.83
N SER A 117 -30.90 -26.03 -16.60
CA SER A 117 -31.24 -24.83 -15.83
C SER A 117 -30.89 -24.89 -14.34
N ILE A 118 -31.11 -26.01 -13.62
CA ILE A 118 -30.85 -26.13 -12.17
C ILE A 118 -29.36 -26.31 -11.86
N PHE A 119 -28.61 -26.99 -12.74
CA PHE A 119 -27.15 -27.06 -12.63
C PHE A 119 -26.49 -25.69 -12.92
N SER A 120 -27.04 -24.92 -13.88
CA SER A 120 -26.54 -23.59 -14.23
C SER A 120 -26.64 -22.60 -13.06
N VAL A 121 -27.80 -22.46 -12.41
CA VAL A 121 -27.96 -21.45 -11.33
C VAL A 121 -27.05 -21.68 -10.14
N ASN A 122 -26.80 -22.92 -9.75
CA ASN A 122 -25.88 -23.19 -8.64
C ASN A 122 -24.44 -22.86 -9.05
N PHE A 123 -24.05 -23.11 -10.31
CA PHE A 123 -22.71 -22.84 -10.81
C PHE A 123 -22.32 -21.35 -10.77
N GLN A 124 -23.22 -20.42 -11.13
CA GLN A 124 -22.93 -18.97 -11.03
C GLN A 124 -22.65 -18.52 -9.58
N LEU A 125 -23.36 -19.09 -8.60
CA LEU A 125 -23.17 -18.78 -7.18
C LEU A 125 -21.83 -19.35 -6.67
N TYR A 126 -21.50 -20.60 -7.02
CA TYR A 126 -20.19 -21.18 -6.69
C TYR A 126 -19.05 -20.38 -7.32
N LEU A 127 -19.18 -19.98 -8.59
CA LEU A 127 -18.17 -19.16 -9.27
C LEU A 127 -17.98 -17.81 -8.56
N GLY A 128 -19.05 -17.13 -8.16
CA GLY A 128 -18.98 -15.88 -7.40
C GLY A 128 -18.25 -16.01 -6.06
N ILE A 129 -18.53 -17.07 -5.30
CA ILE A 129 -17.87 -17.34 -4.00
C ILE A 129 -16.38 -17.65 -4.20
N VAL A 130 -16.03 -18.44 -5.22
CA VAL A 130 -14.63 -18.77 -5.53
C VAL A 130 -13.85 -17.51 -5.92
N LEU A 131 -14.43 -16.66 -6.78
CA LEU A 131 -13.79 -15.40 -7.18
C LEU A 131 -13.55 -14.47 -5.99
N MET A 132 -14.53 -14.32 -5.11
CA MET A 132 -14.38 -13.56 -3.86
C MET A 132 -13.25 -14.11 -2.98
N SER A 133 -13.18 -15.43 -2.85
CA SER A 133 -12.14 -16.09 -2.04
C SER A 133 -10.74 -15.85 -2.62
N VAL A 134 -10.59 -15.94 -3.94
CA VAL A 134 -9.31 -15.65 -4.62
C VAL A 134 -8.87 -14.21 -4.41
N VAL A 135 -9.79 -13.24 -4.51
CA VAL A 135 -9.47 -11.81 -4.29
C VAL A 135 -9.04 -11.54 -2.85
N VAL A 136 -9.71 -12.13 -1.87
CA VAL A 136 -9.34 -11.98 -0.45
C VAL A 136 -7.95 -12.58 -0.18
N ILE A 137 -7.69 -13.81 -0.65
CA ILE A 137 -6.41 -14.48 -0.43
C ILE A 137 -5.28 -13.69 -1.11
N THR A 138 -5.45 -13.31 -2.37
CA THR A 138 -4.43 -12.53 -3.10
C THR A 138 -4.19 -11.15 -2.47
N GLY A 139 -5.24 -10.45 -2.03
CA GLY A 139 -5.13 -9.19 -1.30
C GLY A 139 -4.36 -9.32 0.02
N CYS A 140 -4.61 -10.40 0.78
CA CYS A 140 -3.87 -10.70 2.01
C CYS A 140 -2.37 -10.92 1.74
N PHE A 141 -2.01 -11.69 0.70
CA PHE A 141 -0.62 -11.92 0.34
C PHE A 141 0.09 -10.63 -0.11
N GLN A 142 -0.59 -9.77 -0.87
CA GLN A 142 -0.05 -8.46 -1.28
C GLN A 142 0.18 -7.55 -0.08
N TYR A 143 -0.81 -7.43 0.81
CA TYR A 143 -0.68 -6.65 2.04
C TYR A 143 0.49 -7.12 2.91
N TYR A 144 0.69 -8.44 3.00
CA TYR A 144 1.80 -9.00 3.78
C TYR A 144 3.17 -8.64 3.19
N GLN A 145 3.32 -8.66 1.86
CA GLN A 145 4.54 -8.26 1.18
C GLN A 145 4.83 -6.75 1.35
N GLU A 146 3.81 -5.91 1.24
CA GLU A 146 3.97 -4.45 1.43
C GLU A 146 4.29 -4.10 2.89
N SER A 147 3.66 -4.81 3.84
CA SER A 147 3.93 -4.66 5.27
C SER A 147 5.37 -5.03 5.62
N LYS A 148 5.94 -6.05 4.97
CA LYS A 148 7.36 -6.40 5.12
C LYS A 148 8.27 -5.28 4.64
N SER A 149 7.97 -4.68 3.49
CA SER A 149 8.75 -3.54 2.96
C SER A 149 8.71 -2.34 3.92
N SER A 150 7.54 -2.02 4.49
CA SER A 150 7.38 -0.92 5.44
C SER A 150 8.24 -1.11 6.70
N LYS A 151 8.39 -2.35 7.20
CA LYS A 151 9.24 -2.64 8.38
C LYS A 151 10.71 -2.34 8.16
N ILE A 152 11.21 -2.44 6.92
CA ILE A 152 12.60 -2.08 6.60
C ILE A 152 12.83 -0.58 6.80
N MET A 153 11.85 0.27 6.47
CA MET A 153 11.93 1.72 6.72
C MET A 153 12.03 2.04 8.22
N ASP A 154 11.28 1.34 9.06
CA ASP A 154 11.37 1.52 10.51
C ASP A 154 12.70 0.99 11.06
N SER A 155 13.27 -0.05 10.44
CA SER A 155 14.63 -0.51 10.77
C SER A 155 15.69 0.57 10.50
N PHE A 156 15.53 1.41 9.46
CA PHE A 156 16.47 2.52 9.21
C PHE A 156 16.48 3.56 10.33
N LYS A 157 15.33 3.82 10.96
CA LYS A 157 15.27 4.75 12.10
C LYS A 157 16.06 4.21 13.30
N ASN A 158 16.03 2.89 13.50
CA ASN A 158 16.77 2.22 14.58
C ASN A 158 18.29 2.10 14.29
N MET A 159 18.74 2.44 13.09
CA MET A 159 20.17 2.46 12.74
C MET A 159 20.82 3.82 12.95
N VAL A 160 20.04 4.87 13.24
CA VAL A 160 20.61 6.16 13.68
C VAL A 160 21.10 5.98 15.12
N PRO A 161 22.38 6.23 15.42
CA PRO A 161 22.91 6.01 16.77
C PRO A 161 22.20 6.93 17.76
N THR A 162 21.62 6.34 18.81
CA THR A 162 21.11 7.08 19.96
C THR A 162 22.28 7.33 20.91
N VAL A 163 22.58 8.60 21.17
CA VAL A 163 23.44 8.95 22.29
C VAL A 163 22.65 8.67 23.58
N HIS A 164 22.95 7.54 24.22
CA HIS A 164 22.49 7.30 25.58
C HIS A 164 23.35 8.19 26.49
N GLU A 165 22.74 9.24 27.03
CA GLU A 165 23.33 10.07 28.09
C GLU A 165 23.23 9.36 29.44
#